data_AF-A0A2S2R6U1-F1
#
_entry.id   AF-A0A2S2R6U1-F1
#
_cell.length_a   1.000
_cell.length_b   1.000
_cell.length_c   1.000
_cell.angle_alpha   90.00
_cell.angle_beta   90.00
_cell.angle_gamma   90.00
#
_symmetry.space_group_name_H-M   'P 1'
#
loop_
_entity.id
_entity.type
_entity.pdbx_description
1 polymer ?
#
loop_
_entity_poly.entity_id
_entity_poly.type
_entity_poly.pdbx_seq_one_letter_code
_entity_poly.pdbx_strand_id
1 'polypeptide(L)'
;MRTWLPAGEALLQMIAIHLPSPVVAQKYRMEMLYEGPHDDEAALGVKNCDPDAPLMMYISKMVPTSDKGRFYAFGRVFSGRVATGMKARIMGPNYTPGKKEDLYEKAIQRTILMMGRYTEAIEDVPS
;
A
#
# COMPACT_ATOMS: atom_id res chain seq x y z
N MET A 1 17.20 31.84 16.23
CA MET A 1 16.34 30.69 16.59
C MET A 1 16.55 29.47 15.69
N ARG A 2 16.63 29.60 14.35
CA ARG A 2 16.81 28.45 13.44
C ARG A 2 18.05 27.58 13.72
N THR A 3 19.15 28.19 14.16
CA THR A 3 20.40 27.50 14.56
C THR A 3 20.39 26.99 16.00
N TRP A 4 19.49 27.48 16.84
CA TRP A 4 19.43 27.12 18.27
C TRP A 4 18.43 25.99 18.54
N LEU A 5 17.28 26.03 17.88
CA LEU A 5 16.24 25.00 17.95
C LEU A 5 15.70 24.73 16.54
N PRO A 6 16.39 23.90 15.74
CA PRO A 6 15.90 23.51 14.43
C PRO A 6 14.62 22.66 14.56
N ALA A 7 13.49 23.19 14.11
CA ALA A 7 12.21 22.49 14.20
C ALA A 7 12.22 21.13 13.47
N GLY A 8 12.96 21.04 12.36
CA GLY A 8 13.08 19.81 11.58
C GLY A 8 13.66 18.65 12.40
N GLU A 9 14.71 18.90 13.18
CA GLU A 9 15.33 17.85 14.02
C GLU A 9 14.37 17.35 15.10
N ALA A 10 13.73 18.28 15.82
CA ALA A 10 12.76 17.92 16.85
C ALA A 10 11.57 17.13 16.29
N LEU A 11 11.01 17.56 15.15
CA LEU A 11 9.86 16.89 14.52
C LEU A 11 10.24 15.50 13.99
N LEU A 12 11.36 15.39 13.29
CA LEU A 12 11.83 14.11 12.74
C LEU A 12 12.15 13.11 13.85
N GLN A 13 12.76 13.57 14.94
CA GLN A 13 13.04 12.73 16.09
C GLN A 13 11.76 12.24 16.77
N MET A 14 10.76 13.11 16.96
CA MET A 14 9.46 12.69 17.49
C MET A 14 8.77 11.65 16.60
N ILE A 15 8.80 11.85 15.28
CA ILE A 15 8.25 10.90 14.31
C ILE A 15 8.94 9.54 14.43
N ALA A 16 10.28 9.51 14.44
CA ALA A 16 11.06 8.28 14.49
C ALA A 16 10.90 7.51 15.81
N ILE A 17 10.73 8.21 16.93
CA ILE A 17 10.64 7.58 18.27
C ILE A 17 9.21 7.14 18.59
N HIS A 18 8.20 7.94 18.24
CA HIS A 18 6.84 7.73 18.74
C HIS A 18 5.87 7.15 17.71
N LEU A 19 6.08 7.36 16.40
CA LEU A 19 5.20 6.75 15.41
C LEU A 19 5.64 5.30 15.15
N PRO A 20 4.72 4.32 15.27
CA PRO A 20 5.05 2.93 15.05
C PRO A 20 5.33 2.67 13.56
N SER A 21 6.27 1.77 13.30
CA SER A 21 6.52 1.25 11.96
C SER A 21 5.34 0.39 11.45
N PRO A 22 5.21 0.16 10.13
CA PRO A 22 4.25 -0.78 9.56
C PRO A 22 4.21 -2.14 10.26
N VAL A 23 5.37 -2.74 10.53
CA VAL A 23 5.52 -4.05 11.18
C VAL A 23 4.91 -4.09 12.58
N VAL A 24 4.95 -2.97 13.31
CA VAL A 24 4.31 -2.86 14.63
C VAL A 24 2.83 -2.53 14.48
N ALA A 25 2.52 -1.55 13.62
CA ALA A 25 1.17 -1.02 13.47
C ALA A 25 0.18 -2.03 12.88
N GLN A 26 0.59 -2.82 11.90
CA GLN A 26 -0.32 -3.76 11.24
C GLN A 26 -0.78 -4.89 12.15
N LYS A 27 0.02 -5.28 13.16
CA LYS A 27 -0.33 -6.35 14.11
C LYS A 27 -1.67 -6.13 14.83
N TYR A 28 -1.95 -4.89 15.22
CA TYR A 28 -3.18 -4.51 15.90
C TYR A 28 -4.20 -3.81 14.98
N ARG A 29 -3.80 -3.42 13.76
CA ARG A 29 -4.69 -2.79 12.78
C ARG A 29 -5.31 -3.77 11.78
N MET A 30 -4.73 -4.95 11.62
CA MET A 30 -5.21 -5.96 10.68
C MET A 30 -6.71 -6.23 10.89
N GLU A 31 -7.14 -6.42 12.14
CA GLU A 31 -8.54 -6.73 12.49
C GLU A 31 -9.53 -5.62 12.08
N MET A 32 -9.05 -4.38 11.92
CA MET A 32 -9.88 -3.25 11.47
C MET A 32 -9.80 -3.06 9.95
N LEU A 33 -8.72 -3.50 9.32
CA LEU A 33 -8.44 -3.28 7.90
C LEU A 33 -8.92 -4.43 7.01
N TYR A 34 -9.09 -5.62 7.57
CA TYR A 34 -9.45 -6.82 6.85
C TYR A 34 -10.85 -7.29 7.24
N GLU A 35 -11.72 -7.47 6.24
CA GLU A 35 -13.11 -7.87 6.45
C GLU A 35 -13.33 -9.39 6.38
N GLY A 36 -12.29 -10.14 5.99
CA GLY A 36 -12.31 -11.59 5.90
C GLY A 36 -11.97 -12.28 7.24
N PRO A 37 -11.84 -13.61 7.23
CA PRO A 37 -11.42 -14.38 8.40
C PRO A 37 -10.01 -13.98 8.88
N HIS A 38 -9.84 -13.73 10.19
CA HIS A 38 -8.57 -13.26 10.76
C HIS A 38 -7.47 -14.34 10.85
N ASP A 39 -7.82 -15.58 10.52
CA ASP A 39 -6.96 -16.75 10.51
C ASP A 39 -6.50 -17.15 9.11
N ASP A 40 -6.95 -16.46 8.06
CA ASP A 40 -6.54 -16.75 6.69
C ASP A 40 -5.14 -16.22 6.35
N GLU A 41 -4.57 -16.72 5.25
CA GLU A 41 -3.23 -16.36 4.81
C GLU A 41 -3.05 -14.86 4.49
N ALA A 42 -4.11 -14.19 4.04
CA ALA A 42 -4.08 -12.77 3.70
C ALA A 42 -4.08 -11.90 4.96
N ALA A 43 -4.93 -12.22 5.94
CA ALA A 43 -4.98 -11.62 7.26
C ALA A 43 -3.64 -11.80 7.99
N LEU A 44 -3.10 -13.01 7.98
CA LEU A 44 -1.80 -13.28 8.61
C LEU A 44 -0.65 -12.55 7.89
N GLY A 45 -0.68 -12.49 6.56
CA GLY A 45 0.28 -11.71 5.77
C GLY A 45 0.24 -10.22 6.13
N VAL A 46 -0.96 -9.63 6.21
CA VAL A 46 -1.15 -8.24 6.65
C VAL A 46 -0.72 -8.06 8.10
N LYS A 47 -1.05 -8.98 9.01
CA LYS A 47 -0.67 -8.88 10.43
C LYS A 47 0.84 -8.89 10.62
N ASN A 48 1.55 -9.67 9.82
CA ASN A 48 2.98 -9.87 9.92
C ASN A 48 3.80 -8.92 9.04
N CYS A 49 3.17 -8.13 8.15
CA CYS A 49 3.85 -7.30 7.16
C CYS A 49 4.79 -8.15 6.29
N ASP A 50 4.31 -9.32 5.87
CA ASP A 50 5.12 -10.34 5.20
C ASP A 50 5.21 -10.08 3.68
N PRO A 51 6.41 -9.81 3.13
CA PRO A 51 6.58 -9.52 1.72
C PRO A 51 6.44 -10.74 0.80
N ASP A 52 6.48 -11.95 1.34
CA ASP A 52 6.36 -13.20 0.58
C ASP A 52 4.95 -13.81 0.65
N ALA A 53 4.08 -13.25 1.50
CA ALA A 53 2.68 -13.60 1.60
C ALA A 53 1.85 -13.09 0.39
N PRO A 54 0.56 -13.47 0.28
CA PRO A 54 -0.29 -12.99 -0.80
C PRO A 54 -0.36 -11.45 -0.87
N LEU A 55 -0.41 -10.91 -2.10
CA LEU A 55 -0.46 -9.47 -2.33
C LEU A 55 -1.78 -8.88 -1.81
N MET A 56 -1.69 -8.03 -0.80
CA MET A 56 -2.79 -7.20 -0.31
C MET A 56 -2.42 -5.74 -0.45
N MET A 57 -3.05 -5.04 -1.39
CA MET A 57 -2.85 -3.62 -1.63
C MET A 57 -4.19 -2.88 -1.54
N TYR A 58 -4.23 -1.79 -0.79
CA TYR A 58 -5.39 -0.91 -0.75
C TYR A 58 -5.14 0.35 -1.58
N ILE A 59 -6.01 0.59 -2.56
CA ILE A 59 -5.98 1.81 -3.37
C ILE A 59 -6.81 2.88 -2.66
N SER A 60 -6.15 3.94 -2.22
CA SER A 60 -6.77 5.04 -1.48
C SER A 60 -7.42 6.07 -2.40
N LYS A 61 -6.82 6.34 -3.57
CA LYS A 61 -7.34 7.30 -4.54
C LYS A 61 -6.71 7.13 -5.92
N MET A 62 -7.38 7.71 -6.92
CA MET A 62 -6.84 7.87 -8.26
C MET A 62 -6.19 9.25 -8.39
N VAL A 63 -4.90 9.28 -8.72
CA VAL A 63 -4.12 10.52 -8.88
C VAL A 63 -4.07 10.90 -10.36
N PRO A 64 -4.46 12.13 -10.74
CA PRO A 64 -4.37 12.59 -12.12
C PRO A 64 -2.90 12.69 -12.53
N THR A 65 -2.64 12.32 -13.79
CA THR A 65 -1.30 12.37 -14.37
C THR A 65 -1.20 13.51 -15.37
N SER A 66 0.02 13.86 -15.80
CA SER A 66 0.22 14.79 -16.92
C SER A 66 -0.34 14.25 -18.24
N ASP A 67 -0.45 12.92 -18.35
CA ASP A 67 -1.01 12.24 -19.51
C ASP A 67 -2.54 12.32 -19.46
N LYS A 68 -3.10 13.09 -20.40
CA LYS A 68 -4.55 13.29 -20.50
C LYS A 68 -5.29 11.95 -20.56
N GLY A 69 -6.25 11.77 -19.66
CA GLY A 69 -7.13 10.60 -19.61
C GLY A 69 -6.57 9.40 -18.86
N ARG A 70 -5.40 9.49 -18.21
CA ARG A 70 -4.88 8.42 -17.36
C ARG A 70 -4.73 8.88 -15.91
N PHE A 71 -5.06 7.96 -15.02
CA PHE A 71 -4.91 8.12 -13.58
C PHE A 71 -4.01 7.03 -13.04
N TYR A 72 -3.18 7.37 -12.05
CA TYR A 72 -2.43 6.39 -11.28
C TYR A 72 -3.21 5.97 -10.05
N ALA A 73 -3.25 4.68 -9.78
CA ALA A 73 -3.82 4.15 -8.55
C ALA A 73 -2.80 4.38 -7.41
N PHE A 74 -3.14 5.24 -6.46
CA PHE A 74 -2.30 5.53 -5.31
C PHE A 74 -2.79 4.74 -4.11
N GLY A 75 -1.91 3.89 -3.58
CA GLY A 75 -2.25 2.96 -2.53
C GLY A 75 -1.06 2.54 -1.68
N ARG A 76 -1.33 1.61 -0.78
CA ARG A 76 -0.33 1.01 0.11
C ARG A 76 -0.39 -0.50 0.01
N VAL A 77 0.79 -1.12 -0.08
CA VAL A 77 0.97 -2.56 0.07
C VAL A 77 0.96 -2.88 1.57
N PHE A 78 0.12 -3.83 1.97
CA PHE A 78 -0.01 -4.30 3.34
C PHE A 78 0.55 -5.72 3.54
N SER A 79 0.54 -6.52 2.48
CA SER A 79 1.09 -7.89 2.44
C SER A 79 1.60 -8.17 1.05
N GLY A 80 2.62 -9.01 0.96
CA GLY A 80 3.23 -9.44 -0.29
C GLY A 80 4.02 -8.34 -0.98
N ARG A 81 4.21 -8.52 -2.28
CA ARG A 81 4.99 -7.63 -3.13
C ARG A 81 4.26 -7.34 -4.42
N VAL A 82 4.26 -6.07 -4.80
CA VAL A 82 3.75 -5.65 -6.11
C VAL A 82 4.92 -5.43 -7.06
N ALA A 83 4.84 -6.00 -8.26
CA ALA A 83 5.90 -5.89 -9.26
C ALA A 83 5.34 -5.51 -10.63
N THR A 84 6.16 -4.84 -11.43
CA THR A 84 5.83 -4.50 -12.82
C THR A 84 5.64 -5.78 -13.63
N GLY A 85 4.53 -5.87 -14.39
CA GLY A 85 4.15 -7.03 -15.18
C GLY A 85 3.37 -8.11 -14.42
N MET A 86 3.26 -8.01 -13.09
CA MET A 86 2.49 -8.94 -12.27
C MET A 86 1.00 -8.90 -12.64
N LYS A 87 0.37 -10.06 -12.79
CA LYS A 87 -1.10 -10.16 -12.90
C LYS A 87 -1.71 -10.00 -11.52
N ALA A 88 -2.55 -8.99 -11.36
CA ALA A 88 -3.26 -8.70 -10.13
C ALA A 88 -4.78 -8.84 -10.32
N ARG A 89 -5.43 -9.25 -9.23
CA ARG A 89 -6.90 -9.29 -9.12
C ARG A 89 -7.36 -7.97 -8.52
N ILE A 90 -7.98 -7.13 -9.33
CA ILE A 90 -8.56 -5.85 -8.92
C ILE A 90 -9.97 -6.13 -8.43
N MET A 91 -10.18 -5.95 -7.13
CA MET A 91 -11.46 -6.12 -6.45
C MET A 91 -12.11 -4.75 -6.26
N GLY A 92 -13.28 -4.56 -6.86
CA GLY A 92 -14.09 -3.37 -6.67
C GLY A 92 -14.81 -3.36 -5.31
N PRO A 93 -15.52 -2.27 -4.99
CA PRO A 93 -16.13 -2.07 -3.67
C PRO A 93 -17.19 -3.11 -3.30
N ASN A 94 -17.88 -3.72 -4.28
CA ASN A 94 -18.93 -4.70 -4.03
C ASN A 94 -18.47 -6.14 -4.28
N TYR A 95 -17.17 -6.36 -4.45
CA TYR A 95 -16.64 -7.70 -4.68
C TYR A 95 -16.91 -8.58 -3.45
N THR A 96 -17.37 -9.81 -3.71
CA THR A 96 -17.56 -10.83 -2.68
C THR A 96 -16.84 -12.12 -3.10
N PRO A 97 -16.10 -12.78 -2.19
CA PRO A 97 -15.44 -14.04 -2.50
C PRO A 97 -16.41 -15.08 -3.08
N GLY A 98 -16.04 -15.69 -4.21
CA GLY A 98 -16.86 -16.66 -4.92
C GLY A 98 -17.71 -16.09 -6.06
N LYS A 99 -17.96 -14.78 -6.09
CA LYS A 99 -18.60 -14.11 -7.24
C LYS A 99 -17.55 -13.56 -8.22
N LYS A 100 -17.98 -13.33 -9.46
CA LYS A 100 -17.20 -12.65 -10.50
C LYS A 100 -17.58 -11.18 -10.68
N GLU A 101 -18.57 -10.70 -9.94
CA GLU A 101 -18.98 -9.30 -9.92
C GLU A 101 -17.86 -8.44 -9.33
N ASP A 102 -17.60 -7.28 -9.94
CA ASP A 102 -16.54 -6.34 -9.53
C ASP A 102 -15.13 -6.97 -9.40
N LEU A 103 -14.86 -8.06 -10.12
CA LEU A 103 -13.55 -8.71 -10.18
C LEU A 103 -12.93 -8.54 -11.56
N TYR A 104 -11.74 -7.93 -11.62
CA TYR A 104 -11.00 -7.74 -12.87
C TYR A 104 -9.57 -8.25 -12.74
N GLU A 105 -9.15 -9.12 -13.65
CA GLU A 105 -7.77 -9.58 -13.73
C GLU A 105 -7.02 -8.77 -14.78
N LYS A 106 -6.00 -8.02 -14.33
CA LYS A 106 -5.17 -7.19 -15.21
C LYS A 106 -3.71 -7.24 -14.77
N ALA A 107 -2.81 -7.09 -15.73
CA ALA A 107 -1.40 -6.93 -15.47
C ALA A 107 -1.09 -5.50 -15.04
N ILE A 108 -0.27 -5.34 -14.01
CA ILE A 108 0.23 -4.05 -13.55
C ILE A 108 1.27 -3.59 -14.57
N GLN A 109 0.97 -2.51 -15.29
CA GLN A 109 1.84 -2.07 -16.38
C GLN A 109 3.18 -1.53 -15.89
N ARG A 110 3.17 -0.72 -14.81
CA ARG A 110 4.34 -0.09 -14.20
C ARG A 110 4.05 0.19 -12.72
N THR A 111 5.01 -0.12 -11.87
CA THR A 111 5.05 0.33 -10.47
C THR A 111 5.85 1.63 -10.40
N ILE A 112 5.33 2.62 -9.67
CA ILE A 112 5.92 3.96 -9.59
C ILE A 112 5.99 4.44 -8.14
N LEU A 113 7.07 5.14 -7.83
CA LEU A 113 7.28 5.84 -6.58
C LEU A 113 6.82 7.30 -6.73
N MET A 114 5.92 7.73 -5.84
CA MET A 114 5.33 9.07 -5.88
C MET A 114 6.13 10.06 -5.02
N MET A 115 7.03 10.82 -5.64
CA MET A 115 7.84 11.87 -4.99
C MET A 115 7.19 13.26 -5.16
N GLY A 116 6.03 13.44 -4.54
CA GLY A 116 5.28 14.69 -4.64
C GLY A 116 4.71 14.90 -6.04
N ARG A 117 5.34 15.77 -6.85
CA ARG A 117 4.94 16.03 -8.25
C ARG A 117 5.67 15.13 -9.26
N TYR A 118 6.78 14.53 -8.86
CA TYR A 118 7.57 13.66 -9.72
C TYR A 118 7.25 12.20 -9.44
N THR A 119 7.42 11.36 -10.46
CA THR A 119 7.22 9.92 -10.38
C THR A 119 8.45 9.22 -10.91
N GLU A 120 8.90 8.19 -10.20
CA GLU A 120 10.03 7.36 -10.59
C GLU A 120 9.57 5.93 -10.79
N ALA A 121 9.98 5.28 -11.87
CA ALA A 121 9.62 3.89 -12.13
C ALA A 121 10.51 2.95 -11.30
N ILE A 122 9.88 1.96 -10.67
CA ILE A 122 10.57 0.95 -9.86
C ILE A 122 10.07 -0.44 -10.23
N GLU A 123 10.91 -1.44 -10.03
CA GLU A 123 10.61 -2.81 -10.43
C GLU A 123 9.55 -3.43 -9.52
N ASP A 124 9.75 -3.34 -8.20
CA ASP A 124 8.90 -3.92 -7.17
C ASP A 124 8.78 -3.05 -5.90
N VAL A 125 7.73 -3.32 -5.10
CA VAL A 125 7.51 -2.71 -3.78
C VAL A 125 7.01 -3.79 -2.80
N PRO A 126 7.74 -4.07 -1.70
CA PRO A 126 7.30 -4.96 -0.63
C PRO A 126 6.34 -4.25 0.36
N SER A 127 5.66 -5.04 1.19
CA SER A 127 4.81 -4.61 2.30
C SER A 127 5.57 -4.01 3.48
#